data_AF-A0A820RUE5-F1
#
_entry.id   AF-A0A820RUE5-F1
#
_cell.length_a   1.000
_cell.length_b   1.000
_cell.length_c   1.000
_cell.angle_alpha   90.00
_cell.angle_beta   90.00
_cell.angle_gamma   90.00
#
_symmetry.space_group_name_H-M   'P 1'
#
loop_
_entity.id
_entity.type
_entity.pdbx_description
1 polymer ?
#
loop_
_entity_poly.entity_id
_entity_poly.type
_entity_poly.pdbx_seq_one_letter_code
_entity_poly.pdbx_strand_id
1 'polypeptide(L)' 'ILDPALLRSGRLDRKIEFPHPNETARARIMQIHSRKMNTNTDVNFEELSRCTDDFNGAQCKAVCIEAVCIEKYK' A
#
# COMPACT_ATOMS: atom_id res chain seq x y z
N ILE A 1 -5.61 15.21 -18.03
CA ILE A 1 -6.45 15.00 -19.24
C ILE A 1 -5.59 14.28 -20.27
N LEU A 2 -6.03 13.12 -20.74
CA LEU A 2 -5.32 12.32 -21.74
C LEU A 2 -5.89 12.63 -23.13
N ASP A 3 -5.03 12.71 -24.16
CA ASP A 3 -5.46 13.02 -25.53
C ASP A 3 -6.41 11.92 -26.06
N PRO A 4 -7.64 12.26 -26.49
CA PRO A 4 -8.57 11.30 -27.08
C PRO A 4 -8.01 10.56 -28.31
N ALA A 5 -6.98 11.09 -28.99
CA ALA A 5 -6.30 10.40 -30.08
C ALA A 5 -5.57 9.11 -29.63
N LEU A 6 -5.23 8.97 -28.35
CA LEU A 6 -4.59 7.77 -27.78
C LEU A 6 -5.61 6.67 -27.41
N LEU A 7 -6.88 7.03 -27.26
CA LEU A 7 -7.98 6.14 -26.87
C LEU A 7 -8.68 5.46 -28.06
N ARG A 8 -8.26 5.79 -29.29
CA ARG A 8 -8.76 5.16 -30.52
C ARG A 8 -8.26 3.71 -30.59
N SER A 9 -9.14 2.82 -31.07
CA SER A 9 -8.85 1.41 -31.34
C SER A 9 -7.49 1.23 -32.05
N GLY A 10 -6.65 0.31 -31.56
CA GLY A 10 -5.34 0.01 -32.14
C GLY A 10 -4.14 0.73 -31.50
N ARG A 11 -4.32 1.44 -30.37
CA ARG A 11 -3.24 2.06 -29.58
C ARG A 11 -3.22 1.56 -28.14
N LEU A 12 -4.18 2.02 -27.34
CA LEU A 12 -4.39 1.57 -25.95
C LEU A 12 -5.65 0.71 -25.89
N ASP A 13 -5.51 -0.59 -26.17
CA ASP A 13 -6.66 -1.51 -26.23
C ASP A 13 -7.18 -1.93 -24.85
N ARG A 14 -6.32 -1.94 -23.81
CA ARG A 14 -6.71 -2.34 -22.45
C ARG A 14 -6.49 -1.21 -21.47
N LYS A 15 -7.57 -0.73 -20.88
CA LYS A 15 -7.55 0.14 -19.70
C LYS A 15 -7.64 -0.75 -18.47
N ILE A 16 -6.60 -0.77 -17.66
CA ILE A 16 -6.60 -1.44 -16.36
C ILE A 16 -6.53 -0.34 -15.31
N GLU A 17 -7.60 -0.19 -14.56
CA GLU A 17 -7.67 0.75 -13.45
C GLU A 17 -7.27 0.03 -12.17
N PHE A 18 -6.45 0.69 -11.36
CA PHE A 18 -6.03 0.20 -10.06
C PHE A 18 -6.76 1.03 -8.99
N PRO A 19 -7.77 0.46 -8.32
CA PRO A 19 -8.44 1.15 -7.23
C PRO A 19 -7.52 1.26 -6.01
N HIS A 20 -7.91 2.12 -5.06
CA HIS A 20 -7.27 2.16 -3.76
C HIS A 20 -7.40 0.80 -3.05
N PRO A 21 -6.41 0.41 -2.25
CA PRO A 21 -6.44 -0.87 -1.56
C PRO A 21 -7.55 -0.88 -0.49
N ASN A 22 -8.36 -1.93 -0.52
CA ASN A 22 -9.31 -2.25 0.55
C ASN A 22 -8.58 -2.54 1.87
N GLU A 23 -9.31 -2.53 2.99
CA GLU A 23 -8.77 -2.81 4.34
C GLU A 23 -7.89 -4.08 4.38
N THR A 24 -8.40 -5.19 3.86
CA THR A 24 -7.66 -6.46 3.80
C THR A 24 -6.41 -6.39 2.91
N ALA A 25 -6.45 -5.60 1.83
CA ALA A 25 -5.31 -5.39 0.96
C ALA A 25 -4.25 -4.53 1.66
N ARG A 26 -4.64 -3.51 2.45
CA ARG A 26 -3.72 -2.71 3.25
C ARG A 26 -3.01 -3.55 4.31
N ALA A 27 -3.75 -4.39 5.04
CA ALA A 27 -3.16 -5.33 6.01
C ALA A 27 -2.11 -6.22 5.32
N ARG A 28 -2.41 -6.73 4.13
CA ARG A 28 -1.50 -7.59 3.36
C ARG A 28 -0.28 -6.86 2.82
N ILE A 29 -0.42 -5.62 2.35
CA ILE A 29 0.68 -4.77 1.91
C ILE A 29 1.65 -4.51 3.08
N MET A 30 1.10 -4.13 4.23
CA MET A 30 1.89 -3.92 5.45
C MET A 30 2.60 -5.21 5.88
N GLN A 31 1.92 -6.36 5.82
CA GLN A 31 2.50 -7.67 6.12
C GLN A 31 3.67 -8.03 5.19
N ILE A 32 3.59 -7.67 3.90
CA ILE A 32 4.68 -7.93 2.95
C ILE A 32 5.89 -7.06 3.26
N HIS A 33 5.67 -5.78 3.60
CA HIS A 33 6.75 -4.85 3.93
C HIS A 33 7.37 -5.13 5.29
N SER A 34 6.59 -5.62 6.26
CA SER A 34 7.04 -5.98 7.59
C SER A 34 7.85 -7.27 7.65
N ARG A 35 7.72 -8.19 6.68
CA ARG A 35 8.55 -9.42 6.59
C ARG A 35 10.07 -9.16 6.56
N LYS A 36 10.50 -7.99 6.10
CA LYS A 36 11.92 -7.61 6.07
C LYS A 36 12.38 -6.92 7.36
N MET A 37 11.47 -6.69 8.29
CA MET A 37 11.66 -5.93 9.52
C MET A 37 11.60 -6.90 10.71
N ASN A 38 12.25 -6.52 11.81
CA ASN A 38 12.20 -7.32 13.04
C ASN A 38 10.88 -7.01 13.75
N THR A 39 9.80 -7.70 13.34
CA THR A 39 8.47 -7.48 13.93
C THR A 39 8.26 -8.39 15.12
N ASN A 40 7.77 -7.83 16.22
CA ASN A 40 7.35 -8.60 17.39
C ASN A 40 5.99 -9.28 17.11
N THR A 41 5.71 -10.38 17.80
CA THR A 41 4.47 -11.15 17.66
C THR A 41 3.22 -10.35 18.04
N ASP A 42 3.40 -9.23 18.75
CA ASP A 42 2.33 -8.34 19.21
C ASP A 42 1.75 -7.42 18.10
N VAL A 43 2.28 -7.44 16.88
CA VAL A 43 1.81 -6.56 15.81
C VAL A 43 0.54 -7.11 15.15
N ASN A 44 -0.59 -6.44 15.38
CA ASN A 44 -1.86 -6.75 14.74
C ASN A 44 -2.09 -5.91 13.46
N PHE A 45 -1.87 -6.53 12.29
CA PHE A 45 -2.05 -5.86 10.99
C PHE A 45 -3.53 -5.56 10.64
N GLU A 46 -4.50 -6.27 11.21
CA GLU A 46 -5.92 -5.97 10.99
C GLU A 46 -6.31 -4.65 11.66
N GLU A 47 -5.89 -4.42 12.91
CA GLU A 47 -6.11 -3.15 13.60
C GLU A 47 -5.41 -1.99 12.88
N LEU A 48 -4.16 -2.20 12.44
CA LEU A 48 -3.44 -1.18 11.67
C LEU A 48 -4.15 -0.82 10.36
N SER A 49 -4.77 -1.80 9.70
CA SER A 49 -5.52 -1.55 8.46
C SER A 49 -6.80 -0.74 8.65
N ARG A 50 -7.43 -0.82 9.83
CA ARG A 50 -8.59 0.01 10.21
C ARG A 50 -8.21 1.45 10.51
N CYS A 51 -7.04 1.67 11.10
CA CYS A 51 -6.55 3.02 11.40
C CYS A 51 -6.00 3.76 10.17
N THR A 52 -5.78 3.05 9.05
CA THR A 52 -5.15 3.59 7.84
C THR A 52 -6.12 3.65 6.66
N ASP A 53 -7.31 4.23 6.90
CA ASP A 53 -8.28 4.47 5.85
C ASP A 53 -7.75 5.40 4.75
N ASP A 54 -8.13 5.12 3.51
CA ASP A 54 -7.69 5.80 2.29
C ASP A 54 -6.19 5.79 1.99
N PHE A 55 -5.41 4.97 2.70
CA PHE A 55 -3.97 4.88 2.42
C PHE A 55 -3.71 4.17 1.10
N ASN A 56 -2.86 4.78 0.27
CA ASN A 56 -2.30 4.13 -0.89
C ASN A 56 -1.15 3.17 -0.48
N GLY A 57 -0.78 2.26 -1.39
CA GLY A 57 0.27 1.27 -1.10
C GLY A 57 1.63 1.87 -0.73
N ALA A 58 1.95 3.08 -1.21
CA ALA A 58 3.19 3.77 -0.87
C ALA A 58 3.16 4.33 0.57
N GLN A 59 2.02 4.86 1.01
CA GLN A 59 1.82 5.33 2.39
C GLN A 59 1.88 4.16 3.38
N CYS A 60 1.25 3.03 3.07
CA CYS A 60 1.37 1.81 3.89
C CYS A 60 2.83 1.38 4.07
N LYS A 61 3.64 1.47 2.99
CA LYS A 61 5.07 1.18 3.04
C LYS A 61 5.83 2.21 3.88
N ALA A 62 5.52 3.49 3.74
CA ALA A 62 6.19 4.58 4.47
C ALA A 62 6.02 4.41 5.98
N VAL A 63 4.79 4.12 6.44
CA VAL A 63 4.50 3.84 7.86
C VAL A 63 5.38 2.70 8.40
N CYS A 64 5.49 1.59 7.68
CA CYS A 64 6.34 0.48 8.10
C CYS A 64 7.82 0.89 8.21
N ILE A 65 8.32 1.72 7.30
CA ILE A 65 9.72 2.19 7.33
C ILE A 65 9.97 3.15 8.49
N GLU A 66 9.06 4.10 8.72
CA GLU A 66 9.16 5.06 9.81
C GLU A 66 9.11 4.37 11.18
N ALA A 67 8.24 3.36 11.33
CA ALA A 67 8.17 2.55 12.54
C ALA A 67 9.53 1.89 12.88
N VAL A 68 10.22 1.33 11.88
CA VAL A 68 11.55 0.73 12.07
C VAL A 68 12.61 1.78 12.43
N CYS A 69 12.55 2.97 11.82
CA CYS A 69 13.46 4.05 12.20
C CYS A 69 13.28 4.42 13.67
N ILE A 70 12.05 4.58 14.14
CA ILE A 70 11.76 4.91 15.54
C ILE A 70 12.28 3.83 16.50
N GLU A 71 12.11 2.55 16.17
CA GLU A 71 12.66 1.45 16.97
C GLU A 71 14.18 1.53 17.12
N LYS A 72 14.91 1.88 16.06
CA LYS A 72 16.39 1.98 16.11
C LYS A 72 16.92 3.12 16.99
N TYR A 73 16.12 4.16 17.24
CA TYR A 73 16.51 5.31 18.05
C TYR A 73 16.10 5.17 19.52
N LYS A 74 15.51 4.04 19.90
CA LYS A 74 15.05 3.75 21.27
C LYS A 74 15.98 2.73 21.93
#